data_AF-A0A817GZS1-F1
#
_entry.id   AF-A0A817GZS1-F1
#
_cell.length_a   1.000
_cell.length_b   1.000
_cell.length_c   1.000
_cell.angle_alpha   90.00
_cell.angle_beta   90.00
_cell.angle_gamma   90.00
#
_symmetry.space_group_name_H-M   'P 1'
#
loop_
_entity.id
_entity.type
_entity.pdbx_description
1 polymer ?
#
loop_
_entity_poly.entity_id
_entity_poly.type
_entity_poly.pdbx_seq_one_letter_code
_entity_poly.pdbx_strand_id
1 'polypeptide(L)'
;MFYEFQPYDRIVSLLRRMSNLEKLTLNISIKDRNSVIDGTYVQHDIFDCMPQLHLFTFYICTYVETIDLSYKLSSEDIQQTLTNIGLQNVISIVNYVCDSRAACSIFSLPFQFDYLKDLGNKFLNIVFSYVTYLHVKDNDPFRHEFLVRIVRSFPLLKYLRIYNVRSSLPIDLMTFSSDNCQLYSTIEYSHLTTLDLSYAHREYVEQFLNETKTYMPCLTELLVMNKLSNLKCFSLKMFYEFQPYDRIASLFRRMSNLEKLTLNISIKDRNSVIDGTYIQHDIFDCMPQLHSFTFYICTYVETVDLSYKLSSEDIQQTLMNIGLQDVTSIVNYVCDSRAACSIFSLPFQFEYLKDLGNKFPNIVFSYVTYLHVKDNDPFRHEFFVRIAQSFPLLKYLRIYNVRSSLPVDLMTFSSDNCQLYSTIEYPQSNYT
;
A
#
# COMPACT_ATOMS: atom_id res chain seq x y z
N MET A 1 -8.66 -7.18 12.92
CA MET A 1 -9.13 -8.29 13.76
C MET A 1 -10.29 -8.96 13.03
N PHE A 2 -10.16 -10.23 12.64
CA PHE A 2 -11.17 -10.93 11.83
C PHE A 2 -12.34 -11.37 12.73
N TYR A 3 -13.55 -10.82 12.50
CA TYR A 3 -14.75 -11.26 13.21
C TYR A 3 -15.26 -12.58 12.60
N GLU A 4 -15.40 -13.59 13.46
CA GLU A 4 -16.19 -14.80 13.20
C GLU A 4 -17.63 -14.42 12.85
N PHE A 5 -18.19 -15.06 11.82
CA PHE A 5 -19.59 -14.90 11.45
C PHE A 5 -20.48 -15.39 12.59
N GLN A 6 -21.26 -14.50 13.20
CA GLN A 6 -22.24 -14.87 14.22
C GLN A 6 -23.61 -15.09 13.56
N PRO A 7 -24.35 -16.15 13.93
CA PRO A 7 -25.75 -16.28 13.57
C PRO A 7 -26.52 -15.04 14.04
N TYR A 8 -27.33 -14.44 13.16
CA TYR A 8 -28.04 -13.20 13.46
C TYR A 8 -28.88 -13.28 14.74
N ASP A 9 -29.53 -14.43 14.99
CA ASP A 9 -30.36 -14.64 16.18
C ASP A 9 -29.58 -14.48 17.49
N ARG A 10 -28.27 -14.78 17.49
CA ARG A 10 -27.41 -14.55 18.66
C ARG A 10 -27.18 -13.07 18.89
N ILE A 11 -27.03 -12.29 17.83
CA ILE A 11 -26.88 -10.83 17.90
C ILE A 11 -28.18 -10.22 18.46
N VAL A 12 -29.34 -10.61 17.92
CA VAL A 12 -30.65 -10.13 18.42
C VAL A 12 -30.86 -10.49 19.88
N SER A 13 -30.53 -11.72 20.29
CA SER A 13 -30.61 -12.13 21.70
C SER A 13 -29.71 -11.29 22.61
N LEU A 14 -28.50 -10.93 22.15
CA LEU A 14 -27.61 -10.04 22.89
C LEU A 14 -28.18 -8.61 22.98
N LEU A 15 -28.67 -8.06 21.87
CA LEU A 15 -29.25 -6.71 21.84
C LEU A 15 -30.46 -6.59 22.77
N ARG A 16 -31.32 -7.61 22.83
CA ARG A 16 -32.46 -7.68 23.78
C ARG A 16 -32.05 -7.58 25.24
N ARG A 17 -30.86 -8.08 25.60
CA ARG A 17 -30.33 -7.98 26.97
C ARG A 17 -29.80 -6.58 27.29
N MET A 18 -29.66 -5.72 26.30
CA MET A 18 -29.16 -4.35 26.39
C MET A 18 -30.28 -3.31 26.19
N SER A 19 -31.52 -3.64 26.58
CA SER A 19 -32.73 -2.84 26.33
C SER A 19 -32.70 -1.40 26.89
N ASN A 20 -31.83 -1.13 27.87
CA ASN A 20 -31.65 0.19 28.48
C ASN A 20 -30.62 1.07 27.75
N LEU A 21 -30.01 0.60 26.66
CA LEU A 21 -29.04 1.41 25.92
C LEU A 21 -29.75 2.56 25.19
N GLU A 22 -29.20 3.74 25.41
CA GLU A 22 -29.62 4.99 24.78
C GLU A 22 -28.91 5.25 23.43
N LYS A 23 -27.70 4.70 23.29
CA LYS A 23 -26.82 4.89 22.13
C LYS A 23 -26.20 3.57 21.72
N LEU A 24 -26.20 3.27 20.43
CA LEU A 24 -25.62 2.05 19.87
C LEU A 24 -24.88 2.35 18.56
N THR A 25 -23.62 1.91 18.49
CA THR A 25 -22.87 1.80 17.24
C THR A 25 -22.74 0.33 16.89
N LEU A 26 -23.34 -0.10 15.78
CA LEU A 26 -23.40 -1.50 15.37
C LEU A 26 -22.67 -1.72 14.05
N ASN A 27 -21.73 -2.67 14.04
CA ASN A 27 -21.04 -3.07 12.81
C ASN A 27 -21.04 -4.60 12.71
N ILE A 28 -21.86 -5.13 11.80
CA ILE A 28 -22.07 -6.57 11.69
C ILE A 28 -22.08 -7.01 10.23
N SER A 29 -21.63 -8.24 10.01
CA SER A 29 -21.67 -8.91 8.71
C SER A 29 -22.23 -10.32 8.90
N ILE A 30 -23.32 -10.62 8.20
CA ILE A 30 -24.12 -11.83 8.41
C ILE A 30 -24.17 -12.62 7.11
N LYS A 31 -23.85 -13.90 7.17
CA LYS A 31 -23.85 -14.80 6.01
C LYS A 31 -25.04 -15.74 6.01
N ASP A 32 -25.27 -16.33 4.83
CA ASP A 32 -26.13 -17.49 4.60
C ASP A 32 -27.57 -17.27 5.09
N ARG A 33 -28.09 -16.05 4.89
CA ARG A 33 -29.51 -15.76 5.12
C ARG A 33 -30.34 -16.08 3.88
N ASN A 34 -31.61 -16.37 4.11
CA ASN A 34 -32.63 -16.48 3.06
C ASN A 34 -33.27 -15.12 2.72
N SER A 35 -33.01 -14.08 3.53
CA SER A 35 -33.56 -12.74 3.35
C SER A 35 -32.57 -11.66 3.76
N VAL A 36 -32.71 -10.51 3.12
CA VAL A 36 -31.97 -9.29 3.44
C VAL A 36 -32.49 -8.70 4.76
N ILE A 37 -31.62 -8.05 5.52
CA ILE A 37 -32.06 -7.21 6.65
C ILE A 37 -32.47 -5.87 6.08
N ASP A 38 -33.76 -5.59 6.16
CA ASP A 38 -34.42 -4.36 5.74
C ASP A 38 -34.91 -3.56 6.95
N GLY A 39 -35.67 -2.50 6.72
CA GLY A 39 -36.25 -1.70 7.80
C GLY A 39 -37.18 -2.49 8.72
N THR A 40 -37.90 -3.49 8.21
CA THR A 40 -38.81 -4.33 9.01
C THR A 40 -38.03 -5.14 10.05
N TYR A 41 -36.93 -5.77 9.65
CA TYR A 41 -36.04 -6.48 10.57
C TYR A 41 -35.41 -5.54 11.60
N VAL A 42 -34.91 -4.38 11.17
CA VAL A 42 -34.31 -3.40 12.09
C VAL A 42 -35.32 -2.91 13.12
N GLN A 43 -36.56 -2.65 12.72
CA GLN A 43 -37.63 -2.27 13.64
C GLN A 43 -37.88 -3.35 14.69
N HIS A 44 -38.19 -4.57 14.24
CA HIS A 44 -38.60 -5.66 15.13
C HIS A 44 -37.47 -6.15 16.03
N ASP A 45 -36.25 -6.26 15.49
CA ASP A 45 -35.15 -6.92 16.20
C ASP A 45 -34.30 -5.94 17.03
N ILE A 46 -34.33 -4.64 16.70
CA ILE A 46 -33.56 -3.61 17.39
C ILE A 46 -34.49 -2.65 18.12
N PHE A 47 -35.30 -1.87 17.40
CA PHE A 47 -36.07 -0.77 18.01
C PHE A 47 -37.14 -1.24 19.00
N ASP A 48 -37.91 -2.28 18.66
CA ASP A 48 -38.93 -2.83 19.56
C ASP A 48 -38.32 -3.41 20.85
N CYS A 49 -37.07 -3.87 20.78
CA CYS A 49 -36.34 -4.45 21.90
C CYS A 49 -35.53 -3.43 22.71
N MET A 50 -35.29 -2.24 22.16
CA MET A 50 -34.43 -1.20 22.73
C MET A 50 -35.15 0.16 22.70
N PRO A 51 -36.26 0.33 23.45
CA PRO A 51 -37.13 1.51 23.35
C PRO A 51 -36.48 2.82 23.80
N GLN A 52 -35.36 2.76 24.53
CA GLN A 52 -34.59 3.93 24.96
C GLN A 52 -33.55 4.39 23.92
N LEU A 53 -33.37 3.62 22.84
CA LEU A 53 -32.35 3.88 21.83
C LEU A 53 -32.73 5.09 20.98
N HIS A 54 -32.08 6.22 21.22
CA HIS A 54 -32.32 7.47 20.49
C HIS A 54 -31.18 7.81 19.50
N LEU A 55 -30.00 7.21 19.66
CA LEU A 55 -28.90 7.34 18.70
C LEU A 55 -28.46 5.97 18.23
N PHE A 56 -28.71 5.68 16.96
CA PHE A 56 -28.31 4.43 16.32
C PHE A 56 -27.43 4.71 15.10
N THR A 57 -26.16 4.37 15.20
CA THR A 57 -25.20 4.41 14.08
C THR A 57 -24.88 2.99 13.67
N PHE A 58 -24.94 2.67 12.38
CA PHE A 58 -24.77 1.28 11.96
C PHE A 58 -24.12 1.09 10.60
N TYR A 59 -23.52 -0.08 10.44
CA TYR A 59 -23.23 -0.76 9.18
C TYR A 59 -23.63 -2.23 9.33
N ILE A 60 -24.60 -2.66 8.54
CA ILE A 60 -25.09 -4.04 8.52
C ILE A 60 -24.90 -4.55 7.10
N CYS A 61 -24.05 -5.55 6.93
CA CYS A 61 -23.90 -6.26 5.68
C CYS A 61 -24.54 -7.65 5.77
N THR A 62 -25.44 -7.96 4.84
CA THR A 62 -26.13 -9.24 4.77
C THR A 62 -25.78 -9.93 3.45
N TYR A 63 -25.33 -11.17 3.52
CA TYR A 63 -25.16 -12.04 2.35
C TYR A 63 -26.34 -13.00 2.29
N VAL A 64 -27.04 -12.99 1.16
CA VAL A 64 -28.26 -13.75 0.92
C VAL A 64 -28.01 -14.74 -0.22
N GLU A 65 -28.44 -15.99 -0.06
CA GLU A 65 -28.53 -16.93 -1.18
C GLU A 65 -29.85 -16.68 -1.92
N THR A 66 -29.77 -16.13 -3.13
CA THR A 66 -30.94 -15.85 -3.96
C THR A 66 -31.34 -17.11 -4.71
N ILE A 67 -32.21 -17.91 -4.08
CA ILE A 67 -32.76 -19.15 -4.67
C ILE A 67 -33.78 -18.82 -5.77
N ASP A 68 -34.40 -17.64 -5.72
CA ASP A 68 -35.39 -17.19 -6.70
C ASP A 68 -34.99 -15.83 -7.33
N LEU A 69 -34.67 -15.86 -8.63
CA LEU A 69 -34.25 -14.70 -9.43
C LEU A 69 -35.42 -13.74 -9.75
N SER A 70 -36.67 -14.12 -9.46
CA SER A 70 -37.86 -13.35 -9.85
C SER A 70 -38.06 -12.06 -9.05
N TYR A 71 -37.44 -11.94 -7.86
CA TYR A 71 -37.50 -10.73 -7.03
C TYR A 71 -36.10 -10.22 -6.68
N LYS A 72 -35.53 -9.39 -7.58
CA LYS A 72 -34.31 -8.63 -7.28
C LYS A 72 -34.67 -7.30 -6.62
N LEU A 73 -34.48 -7.20 -5.31
CA LEU A 73 -34.61 -5.95 -4.56
C LEU A 73 -33.56 -4.92 -5.00
N SER A 74 -33.99 -3.70 -5.28
CA SER A 74 -33.08 -2.59 -5.55
C SER A 74 -32.54 -1.98 -4.25
N SER A 75 -31.46 -1.20 -4.36
CA SER A 75 -30.97 -0.40 -3.23
C SER A 75 -32.04 0.56 -2.72
N GLU A 76 -32.81 1.14 -3.64
CA GLU A 76 -33.89 2.08 -3.38
C GLU A 76 -35.04 1.42 -2.59
N ASP A 77 -35.43 0.20 -2.95
CA ASP A 77 -36.47 -0.55 -2.23
C ASP A 77 -36.08 -0.74 -0.76
N ILE A 78 -34.85 -1.22 -0.52
CA ILE A 78 -34.33 -1.43 0.84
C ILE A 78 -34.22 -0.10 1.59
N GLN A 79 -33.68 0.94 0.97
CA GLN A 79 -33.55 2.26 1.59
C GLN A 79 -34.92 2.84 1.96
N GLN A 80 -35.95 2.62 1.13
CA GLN A 80 -37.31 3.05 1.43
C GLN A 80 -37.85 2.35 2.68
N THR A 81 -37.61 1.04 2.86
CA THR A 81 -38.05 0.34 4.07
C THR A 81 -37.42 0.92 5.34
N LEU A 82 -36.15 1.31 5.31
CA LEU A 82 -35.46 1.95 6.44
C LEU A 82 -36.02 3.36 6.70
N THR A 83 -36.29 4.11 5.63
CA THR A 83 -36.89 5.45 5.74
C THR A 83 -38.29 5.39 6.34
N ASN A 84 -39.09 4.36 6.00
CA ASN A 84 -40.44 4.16 6.51
C ASN A 84 -40.50 3.97 8.04
N ILE A 85 -39.43 3.45 8.66
CA ILE A 85 -39.34 3.30 10.12
C ILE A 85 -38.72 4.53 10.81
N GLY A 86 -38.54 5.63 10.07
CA GLY A 86 -38.06 6.91 10.60
C GLY A 86 -36.53 7.07 10.62
N LEU A 87 -35.77 6.12 10.08
CA LEU A 87 -34.32 6.29 9.92
C LEU A 87 -34.03 7.28 8.79
N GLN A 88 -33.48 8.43 9.15
CA GLN A 88 -33.00 9.43 8.20
C GLN A 88 -31.51 9.24 7.90
N ASN A 89 -31.06 9.73 6.75
CA ASN A 89 -29.64 9.69 6.33
C ASN A 89 -29.05 8.27 6.26
N VAL A 90 -29.83 7.31 5.79
CA VAL A 90 -29.40 5.93 5.55
C VAL A 90 -29.17 5.69 4.07
N ILE A 91 -28.20 4.83 3.77
CA ILE A 91 -27.92 4.37 2.41
C ILE A 91 -27.98 2.85 2.40
N SER A 92 -28.51 2.33 1.29
CA SER A 92 -28.43 0.92 0.95
C SER A 92 -27.60 0.73 -0.32
N ILE A 93 -26.80 -0.34 -0.34
CA ILE A 93 -26.09 -0.81 -1.52
C ILE A 93 -26.36 -2.31 -1.66
N VAL A 94 -27.13 -2.67 -2.69
CA VAL A 94 -27.36 -4.06 -3.07
C VAL A 94 -26.45 -4.43 -4.24
N ASN A 95 -25.63 -5.46 -4.05
CA ASN A 95 -24.72 -6.00 -5.05
C ASN A 95 -25.04 -7.47 -5.34
N TYR A 96 -25.29 -7.81 -6.60
CA TYR A 96 -25.55 -9.17 -7.05
C TYR A 96 -24.24 -9.79 -7.55
N VAL A 97 -23.52 -10.40 -6.63
CA VAL A 97 -22.14 -10.88 -6.83
C VAL A 97 -22.08 -12.14 -7.69
N CYS A 98 -23.14 -12.95 -7.75
CA CYS A 98 -23.32 -14.07 -8.68
C CYS A 98 -24.82 -14.37 -8.85
N ASP A 99 -25.19 -15.18 -9.85
CA ASP A 99 -26.60 -15.49 -10.16
C ASP A 99 -27.40 -16.04 -8.95
N SER A 100 -26.70 -16.55 -7.94
CA SER A 100 -27.30 -17.13 -6.73
C SER A 100 -26.97 -16.39 -5.43
N ARG A 101 -26.26 -15.24 -5.43
CA ARG A 101 -25.93 -14.53 -4.19
C ARG A 101 -25.98 -13.01 -4.32
N ALA A 102 -26.58 -12.38 -3.32
CA ALA A 102 -26.58 -10.94 -3.13
C ALA A 102 -25.87 -10.55 -1.84
N ALA A 103 -25.13 -9.45 -1.88
CA ALA A 103 -24.65 -8.74 -0.70
C ALA A 103 -25.42 -7.43 -0.58
N CYS A 104 -26.03 -7.17 0.56
CA CYS A 104 -26.72 -5.93 0.85
C CYS A 104 -26.05 -5.24 2.04
N SER A 105 -25.52 -4.06 1.80
CA SER A 105 -24.93 -3.21 2.84
C SER A 105 -25.87 -2.05 3.12
N ILE A 106 -26.30 -1.91 4.37
CA ILE A 106 -27.07 -0.76 4.84
C ILE A 106 -26.26 -0.02 5.91
N PHE A 107 -26.24 1.31 5.87
CA PHE A 107 -25.50 2.10 6.84
C PHE A 107 -26.05 3.52 7.01
N SER A 108 -25.83 4.06 8.21
CA SER A 108 -26.14 5.44 8.57
C SER A 108 -25.01 6.41 8.19
N LEU A 109 -25.36 7.64 7.81
CA LEU A 109 -24.42 8.74 7.63
C LEU A 109 -24.32 9.65 8.87
N PRO A 110 -23.13 10.25 9.13
CA PRO A 110 -21.88 10.03 8.41
C PRO A 110 -21.32 8.63 8.69
N PHE A 111 -20.77 8.00 7.66
CA PHE A 111 -20.16 6.68 7.78
C PHE A 111 -18.81 6.81 8.51
N GLN A 112 -18.64 6.14 9.65
CA GLN A 112 -17.45 6.29 10.51
C GLN A 112 -16.55 5.04 10.56
N PHE A 113 -16.80 4.05 9.71
CA PHE A 113 -16.01 2.81 9.72
C PHE A 113 -14.84 2.88 8.74
N ASP A 114 -13.80 2.10 9.04
CA ASP A 114 -12.55 2.09 8.29
C ASP A 114 -12.52 1.04 7.17
N TYR A 115 -13.55 0.21 7.04
CA TYR A 115 -13.64 -0.81 6.01
C TYR A 115 -14.99 -0.85 5.28
N LEU A 116 -14.94 -1.19 3.99
CA LEU A 116 -16.10 -1.47 3.16
C LEU A 116 -15.80 -2.69 2.28
N LYS A 117 -16.74 -3.66 2.21
CA LYS A 117 -16.50 -4.94 1.52
C LYS A 117 -17.60 -5.28 0.52
N ASP A 118 -17.19 -6.02 -0.51
CA ASP A 118 -18.02 -6.56 -1.57
C ASP A 118 -18.82 -5.49 -2.33
N LEU A 119 -18.19 -4.32 -2.51
CA LEU A 119 -18.74 -3.22 -3.29
C LEU A 119 -18.72 -3.56 -4.78
N GLY A 120 -19.87 -3.48 -5.44
CA GLY A 120 -20.01 -3.76 -6.88
C GLY A 120 -19.85 -2.51 -7.75
N ASN A 121 -20.03 -2.66 -9.06
CA ASN A 121 -19.92 -1.59 -10.06
C ASN A 121 -20.87 -0.39 -9.86
N LYS A 122 -21.93 -0.56 -9.06
CA LYS A 122 -23.07 0.35 -8.93
C LYS A 122 -23.15 1.06 -7.57
N PHE A 123 -22.02 1.49 -7.01
CA PHE A 123 -22.05 2.30 -5.80
C PHE A 123 -22.24 3.80 -6.08
N LEU A 124 -22.88 4.49 -5.14
CA LEU A 124 -23.24 5.91 -5.22
C LEU A 124 -22.00 6.81 -5.14
N ASN A 125 -22.10 8.03 -5.68
CA ASN A 125 -21.04 9.04 -5.61
C ASN A 125 -20.97 9.70 -4.23
N ILE A 126 -20.53 8.94 -3.23
CA ILE A 126 -20.40 9.34 -1.83
C ILE A 126 -18.93 9.35 -1.44
N VAL A 127 -18.54 10.35 -0.64
CA VAL A 127 -17.19 10.40 -0.06
C VAL A 127 -17.17 9.66 1.28
N PHE A 128 -16.48 8.54 1.31
CA PHE A 128 -16.22 7.72 2.49
C PHE A 128 -14.91 8.16 3.15
N SER A 129 -14.99 9.27 3.89
CA SER A 129 -13.81 9.95 4.46
C SER A 129 -13.00 9.12 5.45
N TYR A 130 -13.56 8.05 6.01
CA TYR A 130 -12.91 7.22 7.03
C TYR A 130 -12.47 5.84 6.53
N VAL A 131 -12.91 5.44 5.33
CA VAL A 131 -12.62 4.10 4.80
C VAL A 131 -11.17 4.03 4.35
N THR A 132 -10.41 3.12 4.97
CA THR A 132 -9.02 2.81 4.62
C THR A 132 -8.87 1.44 3.98
N TYR A 133 -9.87 0.57 4.11
CA TYR A 133 -9.91 -0.77 3.50
C TYR A 133 -11.11 -0.90 2.57
N LEU A 134 -10.87 -1.17 1.29
CA LEU A 134 -11.91 -1.41 0.30
C LEU A 134 -11.72 -2.77 -0.37
N HIS A 135 -12.77 -3.58 -0.37
CA HIS A 135 -12.88 -4.77 -1.20
C HIS A 135 -14.00 -4.56 -2.23
N VAL A 136 -13.63 -4.44 -3.51
CA VAL A 136 -14.57 -4.38 -4.63
C VAL A 136 -14.70 -5.76 -5.26
N LYS A 137 -15.93 -6.17 -5.51
CA LYS A 137 -16.26 -7.50 -6.02
C LYS A 137 -17.41 -7.46 -6.99
N ASP A 138 -17.20 -8.00 -8.18
CA ASP A 138 -18.24 -8.11 -9.20
C ASP A 138 -18.03 -9.36 -10.08
N ASN A 139 -19.04 -9.73 -10.87
CA ASN A 139 -18.89 -10.77 -11.90
C ASN A 139 -18.05 -10.26 -13.06
N ASP A 140 -18.39 -9.05 -13.51
CA ASP A 140 -17.83 -8.45 -14.70
C ASP A 140 -16.62 -7.57 -14.35
N PRO A 141 -15.68 -7.39 -15.30
CA PRO A 141 -14.65 -6.39 -15.17
C PRO A 141 -15.22 -4.97 -14.92
N PHE A 142 -14.75 -4.31 -13.85
CA PHE A 142 -14.79 -2.87 -13.64
C PHE A 142 -14.15 -2.08 -14.80
N ARG A 143 -14.80 -0.98 -15.21
CA ARG A 143 -14.26 -0.04 -16.22
C ARG A 143 -13.30 0.97 -15.61
N HIS A 144 -12.55 1.70 -16.43
CA HIS A 144 -11.64 2.76 -15.97
C HIS A 144 -12.35 3.82 -15.11
N GLU A 145 -13.55 4.25 -15.51
CA GLU A 145 -14.35 5.24 -14.78
C GLU A 145 -14.74 4.77 -13.38
N PHE A 146 -14.79 3.45 -13.15
CA PHE A 146 -14.99 2.89 -11.81
C PHE A 146 -13.77 3.14 -10.91
N LEU A 147 -12.55 2.93 -11.43
CA LEU A 147 -11.33 3.19 -10.66
C LEU A 147 -11.17 4.68 -10.35
N VAL A 148 -11.53 5.57 -11.28
CA VAL A 148 -11.57 7.03 -11.03
C VAL A 148 -12.54 7.35 -9.89
N ARG A 149 -13.72 6.71 -9.88
CA ARG A 149 -14.70 6.86 -8.80
C ARG A 149 -14.16 6.37 -7.45
N ILE A 150 -13.37 5.30 -7.42
CA ILE A 150 -12.74 4.84 -6.17
C ILE A 150 -11.90 5.96 -5.55
N VAL A 151 -10.94 6.54 -6.29
CA VAL A 151 -10.07 7.59 -5.73
C VAL A 151 -10.86 8.77 -5.18
N ARG A 152 -11.90 9.21 -5.90
CA ARG A 152 -12.75 10.33 -5.46
C ARG A 152 -13.58 10.01 -4.22
N SER A 153 -14.01 8.75 -4.10
CA SER A 153 -14.90 8.31 -3.02
C SER A 153 -14.14 7.88 -1.77
N PHE A 154 -12.88 7.47 -1.90
CA PHE A 154 -12.08 6.88 -0.82
C PHE A 154 -10.74 7.62 -0.68
N PRO A 155 -10.74 8.88 -0.19
CA PRO A 155 -9.54 9.71 -0.17
C PRO A 155 -8.44 9.18 0.76
N LEU A 156 -8.77 8.39 1.79
CA LEU A 156 -7.80 7.81 2.74
C LEU A 156 -7.52 6.32 2.51
N LEU A 157 -7.81 5.81 1.31
CA LEU A 157 -7.69 4.39 1.01
C LEU A 157 -6.25 3.88 1.15
N LYS A 158 -6.03 2.89 2.02
CA LYS A 158 -4.75 2.22 2.25
C LYS A 158 -4.69 0.82 1.65
N TYR A 159 -5.80 0.10 1.67
CA TYR A 159 -5.89 -1.26 1.14
C TYR A 159 -7.01 -1.35 0.11
N LEU A 160 -6.68 -1.73 -1.12
CA LEU A 160 -7.64 -1.99 -2.20
C LEU A 160 -7.52 -3.43 -2.65
N ARG A 161 -8.62 -4.19 -2.55
CA ARG A 161 -8.73 -5.51 -3.18
C ARG A 161 -9.78 -5.48 -4.28
N ILE A 162 -9.39 -5.96 -5.45
CA ILE A 162 -10.27 -6.12 -6.61
C ILE A 162 -10.45 -7.60 -6.87
N TYR A 163 -11.71 -8.02 -6.95
CA TYR A 163 -12.08 -9.40 -7.24
C TYR A 163 -13.10 -9.45 -8.38
N ASN A 164 -12.81 -10.24 -9.41
CA ASN A 164 -13.76 -10.53 -10.48
C ASN A 164 -14.03 -12.04 -10.52
N VAL A 165 -15.30 -12.43 -10.38
CA VAL A 165 -15.68 -13.86 -10.38
C VAL A 165 -15.35 -14.51 -11.73
N ARG A 166 -15.55 -13.78 -12.84
CA ARG A 166 -15.25 -14.23 -14.20
C ARG A 166 -13.93 -13.66 -14.72
N SER A 167 -12.86 -13.74 -13.93
CA SER A 167 -11.54 -13.15 -14.26
C SER A 167 -10.87 -13.71 -15.52
N SER A 168 -11.36 -14.83 -16.09
CA SER A 168 -10.76 -15.55 -17.22
C SER A 168 -11.47 -15.36 -18.57
N LEU A 169 -12.59 -14.64 -18.65
CA LEU A 169 -13.26 -14.39 -19.93
C LEU A 169 -12.49 -13.31 -20.72
N PRO A 170 -12.23 -13.51 -22.03
CA PRO A 170 -11.66 -12.47 -22.88
C PRO A 170 -12.55 -11.23 -22.87
N ILE A 171 -11.95 -10.07 -22.66
CA ILE A 171 -12.62 -8.77 -22.71
C ILE A 171 -13.06 -8.39 -24.14
N ASP A 172 -12.78 -9.19 -25.17
CA ASP A 172 -13.13 -8.91 -26.58
C ASP A 172 -14.63 -8.68 -26.88
N LEU A 173 -15.54 -8.96 -25.93
CA LEU A 173 -16.97 -8.58 -26.04
C LEU A 173 -17.33 -7.23 -25.38
N MET A 174 -16.39 -6.62 -24.67
CA MET A 174 -16.47 -5.30 -24.06
C MET A 174 -15.39 -4.45 -24.71
N THR A 175 -15.68 -3.88 -25.88
CA THR A 175 -14.82 -2.90 -26.55
C THR A 175 -14.41 -1.81 -25.58
N PHE A 176 -13.20 -1.90 -25.03
CA PHE A 176 -12.48 -0.74 -24.54
C PHE A 176 -12.10 0.05 -25.79
N SER A 177 -13.02 0.90 -26.26
CA SER A 177 -12.70 1.84 -27.32
C SER A 177 -11.54 2.70 -26.82
N SER A 178 -10.33 2.36 -27.25
CA SER A 178 -9.10 3.10 -27.03
C SER A 178 -9.18 4.54 -27.53
N ASP A 179 -10.20 4.84 -28.34
CA ASP A 179 -10.36 6.12 -29.02
C ASP A 179 -10.79 7.27 -28.10
N ASN A 180 -11.20 6.98 -26.85
CA ASN A 180 -11.48 8.00 -25.83
C ASN A 180 -10.47 8.02 -24.66
N CYS A 181 -9.37 7.26 -24.74
CA CYS A 181 -8.37 7.19 -23.66
C CYS A 181 -7.55 8.48 -23.44
N GLN A 182 -7.72 9.51 -24.28
CA GLN A 182 -6.97 10.77 -24.19
C GLN A 182 -7.54 11.79 -23.19
N LEU A 183 -8.72 11.55 -22.61
CA LEU A 183 -9.41 12.54 -21.76
C LEU A 183 -9.43 12.24 -20.26
N TYR A 184 -8.91 11.09 -19.82
CA TYR A 184 -8.90 10.75 -18.40
C TYR A 184 -7.60 11.20 -17.75
N SER A 185 -7.71 12.14 -16.81
CA SER A 185 -6.65 12.56 -15.90
C SER A 185 -6.01 11.36 -15.20
N THR A 186 -4.69 11.39 -15.02
CA THR A 186 -3.95 10.43 -14.20
C THR A 186 -4.64 10.24 -12.84
N ILE A 187 -4.87 8.98 -12.45
CA ILE A 187 -5.50 8.61 -11.19
C ILE A 187 -4.41 8.52 -10.11
N GLU A 188 -4.51 9.30 -9.03
CA GLU A 188 -3.58 9.21 -7.91
C GLU A 188 -4.22 8.55 -6.69
N TYR A 189 -3.61 7.47 -6.20
CA TYR A 189 -3.94 6.86 -4.91
C TYR A 189 -2.89 7.23 -3.87
N SER A 190 -2.96 8.46 -3.33
CA SER A 190 -1.90 9.03 -2.49
C SER A 190 -1.61 8.24 -1.22
N HIS A 191 -2.56 7.45 -0.69
CA HIS A 191 -2.42 6.71 0.57
C HIS A 191 -2.40 5.19 0.41
N LEU A 192 -2.53 4.67 -0.81
CA LEU A 192 -2.66 3.23 -1.03
C LEU A 192 -1.34 2.52 -0.77
N THR A 193 -1.31 1.66 0.25
CA THR A 193 -0.15 0.85 0.66
C THR A 193 -0.25 -0.58 0.13
N THR A 194 -1.46 -1.12 0.01
CA THR A 194 -1.66 -2.50 -0.46
C THR A 194 -2.67 -2.57 -1.59
N LEU A 195 -2.29 -3.18 -2.70
CA LEU A 195 -3.15 -3.48 -3.83
C LEU A 195 -3.22 -5.01 -4.04
N ASP A 196 -4.42 -5.58 -3.88
CA ASP A 196 -4.67 -7.01 -4.08
C ASP A 196 -5.51 -7.25 -5.33
N LEU A 197 -4.83 -7.74 -6.36
CA LEU A 197 -5.36 -8.16 -7.66
C LEU A 197 -5.29 -9.69 -7.83
N SER A 198 -5.19 -10.45 -6.74
CA SER A 198 -5.02 -11.92 -6.77
C SER A 198 -6.09 -12.63 -7.59
N TYR A 199 -7.31 -12.10 -7.59
CA TYR A 199 -8.47 -12.65 -8.32
C TYR A 199 -9.10 -11.61 -9.24
N ALA A 200 -8.35 -10.56 -9.59
CA ALA A 200 -8.83 -9.52 -10.48
C ALA A 200 -8.63 -9.92 -11.94
N HIS A 201 -9.35 -9.27 -12.86
CA HIS A 201 -9.06 -9.39 -14.29
C HIS A 201 -7.63 -8.91 -14.61
N ARG A 202 -6.94 -9.57 -15.55
CA ARG A 202 -5.51 -9.31 -15.86
C ARG A 202 -5.23 -7.86 -16.27
N GLU A 203 -6.16 -7.21 -16.94
CA GLU A 203 -6.00 -5.84 -17.44
C GLU A 203 -5.89 -4.80 -16.32
N TYR A 204 -6.39 -5.10 -15.11
CA TYR A 204 -6.17 -4.21 -13.97
C TYR A 204 -4.70 -4.12 -13.60
N VAL A 205 -3.96 -5.21 -13.76
CA VAL A 205 -2.54 -5.17 -13.47
C VAL A 205 -1.86 -4.17 -14.41
N GLU A 206 -2.14 -4.23 -15.70
CA GLU A 206 -1.59 -3.28 -16.67
C GLU A 206 -2.07 -1.85 -16.39
N GLN A 207 -3.34 -1.66 -16.03
CA GLN A 207 -3.92 -0.34 -15.76
C GLN A 207 -3.35 0.32 -14.50
N PHE A 208 -3.20 -0.43 -13.41
CA PHE A 208 -2.63 0.08 -12.15
C PHE A 208 -1.11 0.25 -12.25
N LEU A 209 -0.41 -0.60 -13.01
CA LEU A 209 1.05 -0.50 -13.17
C LEU A 209 1.48 0.50 -14.24
N ASN A 210 0.58 0.99 -15.09
CA ASN A 210 0.90 2.02 -16.06
C ASN A 210 0.96 3.39 -15.39
N GLU A 211 2.18 3.86 -15.10
CA GLU A 211 2.47 5.14 -14.44
C GLU A 211 1.89 6.36 -15.17
N THR A 212 1.62 6.27 -16.48
CA THR A 212 0.97 7.37 -17.23
C THR A 212 -0.51 7.52 -16.89
N LYS A 213 -1.13 6.47 -16.35
CA LYS A 213 -2.57 6.42 -16.03
C LYS A 213 -2.86 6.36 -14.54
N THR A 214 -1.97 5.75 -13.75
CA THR A 214 -2.18 5.54 -12.32
C THR A 214 -0.89 5.82 -11.53
N TYR A 215 -0.99 6.62 -10.48
CA TYR A 215 0.11 6.93 -9.57
C TYR A 215 -0.23 6.43 -8.16
N MET A 216 0.67 5.64 -7.55
CA MET A 216 0.48 5.03 -6.22
C MET A 216 1.75 5.20 -5.37
N PRO A 217 2.05 6.42 -4.88
CA PRO A 217 3.35 6.73 -4.26
C PRO A 217 3.65 5.95 -2.97
N CYS A 218 2.61 5.46 -2.29
CA CYS A 218 2.74 4.76 -1.01
C CYS A 218 2.67 3.23 -1.11
N LEU A 219 2.59 2.65 -2.32
CA LEU A 219 2.36 1.21 -2.50
C LEU A 219 3.54 0.39 -1.97
N THR A 220 3.34 -0.36 -0.88
CA THR A 220 4.32 -1.27 -0.28
C THR A 220 4.07 -2.74 -0.63
N GLU A 221 2.83 -3.11 -0.97
CA GLU A 221 2.44 -4.50 -1.21
C GLU A 221 1.53 -4.63 -2.45
N LEU A 222 1.91 -5.50 -3.37
CA LEU A 222 1.13 -5.86 -4.55
C LEU A 222 0.90 -7.37 -4.58
N LEU A 223 -0.35 -7.81 -4.45
CA LEU A 223 -0.74 -9.22 -4.52
C LEU A 223 -1.38 -9.49 -5.88
N VAL A 224 -0.83 -10.45 -6.63
CA VAL A 224 -1.36 -10.88 -7.95
C VAL A 224 -1.26 -12.41 -7.98
N MET A 225 -2.15 -13.16 -8.63
CA MET A 225 -1.97 -14.62 -8.86
C MET A 225 -1.61 -14.99 -10.30
N ASN A 226 -1.92 -14.15 -11.29
CA ASN A 226 -1.65 -14.45 -12.70
C ASN A 226 -0.16 -14.33 -13.05
N LYS A 227 0.35 -15.17 -13.96
CA LYS A 227 1.66 -14.97 -14.60
C LYS A 227 1.60 -13.66 -15.39
N LEU A 228 2.54 -12.75 -15.14
CA LEU A 228 2.59 -11.41 -15.76
C LEU A 228 3.38 -11.44 -17.08
N SER A 229 3.17 -12.48 -17.88
CA SER A 229 3.95 -12.71 -19.10
C SER A 229 3.73 -11.65 -20.19
N ASN A 230 2.76 -10.73 -20.06
CA ASN A 230 2.58 -9.66 -21.05
C ASN A 230 3.09 -8.30 -20.55
N LEU A 231 3.55 -8.23 -19.29
CA LEU A 231 4.02 -6.98 -18.70
C LEU A 231 5.40 -6.65 -19.27
N LYS A 232 5.52 -5.52 -19.97
CA LYS A 232 6.80 -5.04 -20.54
C LYS A 232 7.53 -4.06 -19.63
N CYS A 233 6.83 -3.32 -18.79
CA CYS A 233 7.43 -2.30 -17.92
C CYS A 233 6.90 -2.45 -16.48
N PHE A 234 7.79 -2.36 -15.49
CA PHE A 234 7.42 -2.46 -14.07
C PHE A 234 8.26 -1.49 -13.24
N SER A 235 7.62 -0.86 -12.26
CA SER A 235 8.25 0.06 -11.31
C SER A 235 7.78 -0.29 -9.91
N LEU A 236 8.72 -0.48 -8.98
CA LEU A 236 8.44 -0.82 -7.60
C LEU A 236 9.19 0.14 -6.68
N LYS A 237 8.47 0.85 -5.81
CA LYS A 237 9.04 1.76 -4.82
C LYS A 237 8.53 1.39 -3.43
N MET A 238 9.41 0.99 -2.51
CA MET A 238 9.08 0.52 -1.17
C MET A 238 9.87 1.31 -0.12
N PHE A 239 9.18 2.17 0.64
CA PHE A 239 9.83 3.13 1.53
C PHE A 239 9.64 2.87 3.04
N TYR A 240 8.68 2.03 3.45
CA TYR A 240 8.21 2.02 4.85
C TYR A 240 7.92 0.67 5.52
N GLU A 241 7.98 -0.48 4.83
CA GLU A 241 7.72 -1.77 5.46
C GLU A 241 8.72 -2.85 5.05
N PHE A 242 9.26 -3.56 6.05
CA PHE A 242 10.24 -4.63 5.89
C PHE A 242 9.54 -5.85 5.27
N GLN A 243 9.63 -5.99 3.95
CA GLN A 243 9.25 -7.24 3.31
C GLN A 243 10.48 -8.13 3.14
N PRO A 244 10.39 -9.44 3.43
CA PRO A 244 11.44 -10.38 3.10
C PRO A 244 11.74 -10.30 1.60
N TYR A 245 13.01 -10.16 1.24
CA TYR A 245 13.42 -10.08 -0.17
C TYR A 245 12.91 -11.25 -1.01
N ASP A 246 12.74 -12.43 -0.40
CA ASP A 246 12.19 -13.62 -1.06
C ASP A 246 10.81 -13.40 -1.67
N ARG A 247 9.98 -12.55 -1.04
CA ARG A 247 8.67 -12.18 -1.61
C ARG A 247 8.82 -11.34 -2.87
N ILE A 248 9.77 -10.40 -2.86
CA ILE A 248 10.09 -9.55 -4.01
C ILE A 248 10.66 -10.42 -5.15
N ALA A 249 11.62 -11.30 -4.84
CA ALA A 249 12.16 -12.25 -5.81
C ALA A 249 11.09 -13.18 -6.41
N SER A 250 10.12 -13.63 -5.59
CA SER A 250 8.99 -14.44 -6.09
C SER A 250 8.09 -13.69 -7.08
N LEU A 251 7.94 -12.37 -6.91
CA LEU A 251 7.21 -11.51 -7.83
C LEU A 251 7.97 -11.39 -9.16
N PHE A 252 9.27 -11.17 -9.10
CA PHE A 252 10.15 -11.05 -10.27
C PHE A 252 10.16 -12.31 -11.15
N ARG A 253 10.17 -13.50 -10.55
CA ARG A 253 10.05 -14.79 -11.27
C ARG A 253 8.80 -14.92 -12.15
N ARG A 254 7.80 -14.06 -11.96
CA ARG A 254 6.52 -14.12 -12.68
C ARG A 254 6.45 -13.12 -13.83
N MET A 255 7.48 -12.32 -14.04
CA MET A 255 7.57 -11.23 -15.03
C MET A 255 8.59 -11.56 -16.14
N SER A 256 8.52 -12.77 -16.72
CA SER A 256 9.57 -13.27 -17.64
C SER A 256 9.77 -12.49 -18.94
N ASN A 257 8.77 -11.70 -19.35
CA ASN A 257 8.80 -10.92 -20.58
C ASN A 257 8.97 -9.42 -20.30
N LEU A 258 9.41 -9.07 -19.09
CA LEU A 258 9.66 -7.69 -18.72
C LEU A 258 10.84 -7.14 -19.51
N GLU A 259 10.63 -5.99 -20.12
CA GLU A 259 11.61 -5.28 -20.93
C GLU A 259 12.26 -4.13 -20.14
N LYS A 260 11.52 -3.49 -19.22
CA LYS A 260 11.98 -2.37 -18.38
C LYS A 260 11.60 -2.55 -16.91
N LEU A 261 12.56 -2.35 -16.02
CA LEU A 261 12.38 -2.46 -14.58
C LEU A 261 12.95 -1.24 -13.86
N THR A 262 12.16 -0.61 -12.99
CA THR A 262 12.61 0.43 -12.05
C THR A 262 12.40 -0.06 -10.62
N LEU A 263 13.47 -0.11 -9.81
CA LEU A 263 13.38 -0.52 -8.41
C LEU A 263 13.86 0.57 -7.46
N ASN A 264 13.13 0.80 -6.37
CA ASN A 264 13.57 1.56 -5.23
C ASN A 264 13.11 0.85 -3.97
N ILE A 265 13.98 0.05 -3.34
CA ILE A 265 13.59 -0.83 -2.25
C ILE A 265 14.60 -0.78 -1.09
N SER A 266 14.10 -0.98 0.12
CA SER A 266 14.90 -1.11 1.35
C SER A 266 14.57 -2.42 2.05
N ILE A 267 15.58 -3.23 2.38
CA ILE A 267 15.45 -4.61 2.84
C ILE A 267 16.23 -4.80 4.13
N LYS A 268 15.58 -5.31 5.19
CA LYS A 268 16.21 -5.60 6.50
C LYS A 268 16.31 -7.10 6.77
N ASP A 269 17.01 -7.42 7.86
CA ASP A 269 17.07 -8.74 8.49
C ASP A 269 17.55 -9.86 7.56
N ARG A 270 18.50 -9.52 6.68
CA ARG A 270 19.23 -10.50 5.89
C ARG A 270 20.52 -10.91 6.58
N ASN A 271 20.96 -12.14 6.28
CA ASN A 271 22.27 -12.66 6.66
C ASN A 271 23.38 -12.23 5.69
N SER A 272 23.03 -11.63 4.56
CA SER A 272 23.96 -11.20 3.50
C SER A 272 23.45 -9.96 2.79
N VAL A 273 24.39 -9.18 2.23
CA VAL A 273 24.08 -8.05 1.35
C VAL A 273 23.59 -8.56 0.00
N ILE A 274 22.77 -7.77 -0.68
CA ILE A 274 22.43 -8.03 -2.09
C ILE A 274 23.57 -7.48 -2.95
N ASP A 275 24.20 -8.37 -3.69
CA ASP A 275 25.30 -8.11 -4.60
C ASP A 275 24.88 -8.44 -6.05
N GLY A 276 25.84 -8.41 -6.98
CA GLY A 276 25.59 -8.81 -8.37
C GLY A 276 25.09 -10.24 -8.52
N THR A 277 25.54 -11.17 -7.68
CA THR A 277 25.10 -12.58 -7.74
C THR A 277 23.60 -12.71 -7.49
N TYR A 278 23.08 -12.02 -6.47
CA TYR A 278 21.64 -12.00 -6.20
C TYR A 278 20.83 -11.34 -7.32
N ILE A 279 21.32 -10.22 -7.87
CA ILE A 279 20.65 -9.55 -8.99
C ILE A 279 20.62 -10.46 -10.22
N GLN A 280 21.71 -11.15 -10.53
CA GLN A 280 21.75 -12.10 -11.64
C GLN A 280 20.67 -13.17 -11.47
N HIS A 281 20.67 -13.86 -10.34
CA HIS A 281 19.79 -15.01 -10.11
C HIS A 281 18.31 -14.61 -9.99
N ASP A 282 18.00 -13.55 -9.25
CA ASP A 282 16.62 -13.20 -8.92
C ASP A 282 15.97 -12.22 -9.91
N ILE A 283 16.77 -11.54 -10.75
CA ILE A 283 16.27 -10.60 -11.75
C ILE A 283 16.61 -11.08 -13.16
N PHE A 284 17.90 -11.11 -13.54
CA PHE A 284 18.28 -11.34 -14.93
C PHE A 284 17.96 -12.74 -15.45
N ASP A 285 18.20 -13.78 -14.65
CA ASP A 285 17.86 -15.17 -15.01
C ASP A 285 16.34 -15.35 -15.14
N CYS A 286 15.57 -14.56 -14.38
CA CYS A 286 14.11 -14.60 -14.36
C CYS A 286 13.46 -13.75 -15.47
N MET A 287 14.17 -12.72 -15.96
CA MET A 287 13.67 -11.72 -16.91
C MET A 287 14.63 -11.57 -18.11
N PRO A 288 14.74 -12.58 -18.98
CA PRO A 288 15.71 -12.59 -20.08
C PRO A 288 15.49 -11.49 -21.14
N GLN A 289 14.32 -10.83 -21.14
CA GLN A 289 14.01 -9.72 -22.06
C GLN A 289 14.34 -8.35 -21.48
N LEU A 290 14.84 -8.28 -20.24
CA LEU A 290 15.09 -7.03 -19.54
C LEU A 290 16.29 -6.31 -20.15
N HIS A 291 16.03 -5.19 -20.84
CA HIS A 291 17.06 -4.37 -21.46
C HIS A 291 17.23 -3.00 -20.81
N SER A 292 16.28 -2.58 -19.97
CA SER A 292 16.36 -1.36 -19.19
C SER A 292 16.14 -1.66 -17.71
N PHE A 293 17.17 -1.44 -16.90
CA PHE A 293 17.09 -1.66 -15.45
C PHE A 293 17.65 -0.47 -14.70
N THR A 294 16.79 0.25 -13.98
CA THR A 294 17.15 1.37 -13.10
C THR A 294 16.85 0.96 -11.67
N PHE A 295 17.76 1.16 -10.73
CA PHE A 295 17.54 0.68 -9.37
C PHE A 295 18.21 1.53 -8.28
N TYR A 296 17.61 1.48 -7.09
CA TYR A 296 18.21 1.75 -5.79
C TYR A 296 17.76 0.64 -4.84
N ILE A 297 18.73 -0.13 -4.33
CA ILE A 297 18.47 -1.23 -3.40
C ILE A 297 19.33 -1.01 -2.18
N CYS A 298 18.70 -0.79 -1.03
CA CYS A 298 19.38 -0.69 0.26
C CYS A 298 19.14 -1.97 1.06
N THR A 299 20.22 -2.64 1.47
CA THR A 299 20.18 -3.87 2.28
C THR A 299 20.80 -3.61 3.65
N TYR A 300 20.10 -3.99 4.71
CA TYR A 300 20.62 -3.98 6.08
C TYR A 300 20.87 -5.42 6.53
N VAL A 301 22.07 -5.66 7.04
CA VAL A 301 22.58 -6.99 7.42
C VAL A 301 23.04 -6.96 8.87
N GLU A 302 22.69 -7.98 9.64
CA GLU A 302 23.31 -8.24 10.93
C GLU A 302 24.59 -9.06 10.70
N THR A 303 25.76 -8.44 10.92
CA THR A 303 27.05 -9.11 10.72
C THR A 303 27.41 -9.90 11.97
N VAL A 304 27.15 -11.20 11.94
CA VAL A 304 27.50 -12.13 13.03
C VAL A 304 28.98 -12.51 12.99
N ASP A 305 29.66 -12.34 11.84
CA ASP A 305 31.07 -12.68 11.66
C ASP A 305 31.84 -11.51 11.02
N LEU A 306 32.81 -10.97 11.76
CA LEU A 306 33.64 -9.83 11.39
C LEU A 306 34.77 -10.20 10.40
N SER A 307 34.94 -11.49 10.08
CA SER A 307 36.08 -11.99 9.31
C SER A 307 36.06 -11.62 7.81
N TYR A 308 34.89 -11.26 7.26
CA TYR A 308 34.75 -10.83 5.86
C TYR A 308 33.85 -9.59 5.76
N LYS A 309 34.45 -8.40 5.92
CA LYS A 309 33.81 -7.12 5.58
C LYS A 309 34.00 -6.83 4.09
N LEU A 310 32.92 -6.80 3.33
CA LEU A 310 32.91 -6.39 1.92
C LEU A 310 33.04 -4.87 1.82
N SER A 311 33.94 -4.39 0.98
CA SER A 311 34.05 -2.98 0.63
C SER A 311 32.99 -2.56 -0.40
N SER A 312 32.81 -1.25 -0.60
CA SER A 312 31.97 -0.75 -1.69
C SER A 312 32.51 -1.25 -3.03
N GLU A 313 33.83 -1.21 -3.21
CA GLU A 313 34.54 -1.66 -4.40
C GLU A 313 34.28 -3.14 -4.70
N ASP A 314 34.30 -4.01 -3.69
CA ASP A 314 33.98 -5.43 -3.85
C ASP A 314 32.55 -5.61 -4.39
N ILE A 315 31.57 -4.94 -3.78
CA ILE A 315 30.17 -5.01 -4.22
C ILE A 315 30.01 -4.43 -5.63
N GLN A 316 30.64 -3.29 -5.92
CA GLN A 316 30.56 -2.67 -7.24
C GLN A 316 31.13 -3.60 -8.30
N GLN A 317 32.24 -4.29 -8.00
CA GLN A 317 32.83 -5.27 -8.90
C GLN A 317 31.86 -6.44 -9.19
N THR A 318 31.12 -6.93 -8.19
CA THR A 318 30.12 -7.98 -8.45
C THR A 318 29.02 -7.52 -9.41
N LEU A 319 28.60 -6.26 -9.34
CA LEU A 319 27.59 -5.68 -10.26
C LEU A 319 28.16 -5.52 -11.67
N MET A 320 29.41 -5.08 -11.79
CA MET A 320 30.08 -4.97 -13.09
C MET A 320 30.29 -6.33 -13.74
N ASN A 321 30.57 -7.38 -12.95
CA ASN A 321 30.78 -8.74 -13.46
C ASN A 321 29.53 -9.33 -14.14
N ILE A 322 28.34 -8.87 -13.79
CA ILE A 322 27.07 -9.27 -14.43
C ILE A 322 26.68 -8.35 -15.60
N GLY A 323 27.58 -7.44 -16.01
CA GLY A 323 27.39 -6.56 -17.16
C GLY A 323 26.64 -5.25 -16.88
N LEU A 324 26.34 -4.93 -15.62
CA LEU A 324 25.77 -3.63 -15.28
C LEU A 324 26.82 -2.53 -15.44
N GLN A 325 26.48 -1.53 -16.26
CA GLN A 325 27.27 -0.31 -16.44
C GLN A 325 26.69 0.83 -15.60
N ASP A 326 27.50 1.85 -15.32
CA ASP A 326 27.08 3.05 -14.60
C ASP A 326 26.41 2.76 -13.24
N VAL A 327 26.95 1.82 -12.48
CA VAL A 327 26.48 1.46 -11.13
C VAL A 327 27.45 1.93 -10.06
N THR A 328 26.91 2.19 -8.87
CA THR A 328 27.67 2.52 -7.67
C THR A 328 27.12 1.77 -6.47
N SER A 329 28.00 1.48 -5.52
CA SER A 329 27.67 0.92 -4.23
C SER A 329 28.20 1.82 -3.10
N ILE A 330 27.55 1.75 -1.95
CA ILE A 330 27.99 2.37 -0.70
C ILE A 330 27.76 1.36 0.41
N VAL A 331 28.84 0.86 1.00
CA VAL A 331 28.79 -0.01 2.17
C VAL A 331 29.19 0.78 3.41
N ASN A 332 28.31 0.78 4.41
CA ASN A 332 28.48 1.48 5.67
C ASN A 332 28.33 0.52 6.85
N TYR A 333 29.38 0.37 7.65
CA TYR A 333 29.40 -0.49 8.83
C TYR A 333 29.01 0.31 10.08
N VAL A 334 27.70 0.38 10.31
CA VAL A 334 27.09 1.13 11.41
C VAL A 334 27.07 0.27 12.66
N CYS A 335 28.23 0.10 13.29
CA CYS A 335 28.59 -0.70 14.49
C CYS A 335 29.11 -2.12 14.19
N ASP A 336 29.86 -2.72 15.13
CA ASP A 336 30.63 -3.97 14.90
C ASP A 336 29.75 -5.18 14.50
N SER A 337 28.42 -5.06 14.57
CA SER A 337 27.47 -6.12 14.25
C SER A 337 26.43 -5.75 13.18
N ARG A 338 26.52 -4.59 12.50
CA ARG A 338 25.55 -4.20 11.47
C ARG A 338 26.17 -3.46 10.29
N ALA A 339 25.69 -3.79 9.09
CA ALA A 339 26.07 -3.14 7.84
C ALA A 339 24.83 -2.67 7.07
N ALA A 340 24.93 -1.51 6.44
CA ALA A 340 24.01 -1.03 5.41
C ALA A 340 24.76 -1.01 4.07
N CYS A 341 24.21 -1.65 3.04
CA CYS A 341 24.76 -1.65 1.69
C CYS A 341 23.71 -1.06 0.74
N SER A 342 24.01 0.09 0.16
CA SER A 342 23.20 0.70 -0.90
C SER A 342 23.85 0.43 -2.24
N ILE A 343 23.10 -0.09 -3.20
CA ILE A 343 23.53 -0.24 -4.60
C ILE A 343 22.55 0.50 -5.52
N PHE A 344 23.05 1.16 -6.55
CA PHE A 344 22.20 1.95 -7.44
C PHE A 344 22.80 2.19 -8.82
N SER A 345 21.92 2.40 -9.79
CA SER A 345 22.24 2.85 -11.15
C SER A 345 22.37 4.38 -11.23
N LEU A 346 23.25 4.86 -12.11
CA LEU A 346 23.45 6.26 -12.44
C LEU A 346 22.81 6.60 -13.81
N PRO A 347 22.32 7.84 -14.01
CA PRO A 347 22.15 8.87 -12.99
C PRO A 347 21.09 8.48 -11.96
N PHE A 348 21.30 8.86 -10.71
CA PHE A 348 20.36 8.57 -9.62
C PHE A 348 19.11 9.46 -9.74
N GLN A 349 17.93 8.89 -9.97
CA GLN A 349 16.69 9.63 -10.22
C GLN A 349 15.71 9.63 -9.04
N PHE A 350 16.16 9.30 -7.83
CA PHE A 350 15.26 9.17 -6.68
C PHE A 350 15.40 10.34 -5.69
N GLU A 351 14.31 10.64 -4.98
CA GLU A 351 14.23 11.80 -4.08
C GLU A 351 14.83 11.54 -2.68
N TYR A 352 14.91 10.29 -2.27
CA TYR A 352 15.26 9.90 -0.90
C TYR A 352 16.54 9.04 -0.89
N LEU A 353 17.52 9.44 -0.10
CA LEU A 353 18.72 8.65 0.18
C LEU A 353 18.87 8.47 1.70
N LYS A 354 19.01 7.22 2.17
CA LYS A 354 19.06 6.91 3.61
C LYS A 354 20.32 6.14 3.99
N ASP A 355 20.72 6.34 5.26
CA ASP A 355 21.80 5.66 5.96
C ASP A 355 23.18 5.77 5.28
N LEU A 356 23.40 6.93 4.66
CA LEU A 356 24.69 7.31 4.10
C LEU A 356 25.73 7.44 5.22
N GLY A 357 26.92 6.86 5.03
CA GLY A 357 28.04 7.02 5.97
C GLY A 357 28.86 8.29 5.70
N ASN A 358 29.89 8.52 6.52
CA ASN A 358 30.83 9.63 6.39
C ASN A 358 31.74 9.53 5.14
N LYS A 359 31.80 8.34 4.55
CA LYS A 359 32.58 7.97 3.36
C LYS A 359 31.62 7.54 2.26
N PHE A 360 31.05 8.53 1.57
CA PHE A 360 30.29 8.31 0.34
C PHE A 360 31.09 8.85 -0.86
N PRO A 361 30.89 8.30 -2.07
CA PRO A 361 31.64 8.68 -3.26
C PRO A 361 31.31 10.12 -3.69
N ASN A 362 32.27 10.77 -4.38
CA ASN A 362 32.10 12.11 -4.93
C ASN A 362 31.19 12.10 -6.17
N ILE A 363 29.89 11.89 -5.93
CA ILE A 363 28.83 11.86 -6.94
C ILE A 363 27.87 13.03 -6.67
N VAL A 364 27.34 13.63 -7.73
CA VAL A 364 26.26 14.61 -7.65
C VAL A 364 24.92 13.89 -7.75
N PHE A 365 24.15 13.91 -6.67
CA PHE A 365 22.80 13.38 -6.56
C PHE A 365 21.79 14.47 -6.91
N SER A 366 21.62 14.72 -8.21
CA SER A 366 20.84 15.86 -8.72
C SER A 366 19.36 15.87 -8.34
N TYR A 367 18.79 14.75 -7.90
CA TYR A 367 17.36 14.61 -7.62
C TYR A 367 17.03 14.38 -6.13
N VAL A 368 18.04 14.17 -5.28
CA VAL A 368 17.82 13.86 -3.86
C VAL A 368 17.40 15.13 -3.12
N THR A 369 16.23 15.08 -2.50
CA THR A 369 15.68 16.17 -1.68
C THR A 369 15.63 15.83 -0.20
N TYR A 370 15.74 14.55 0.17
CA TYR A 370 15.80 14.08 1.55
C TYR A 370 17.02 13.17 1.74
N LEU A 371 17.88 13.51 2.69
CA LEU A 371 19.06 12.74 3.05
C LEU A 371 19.05 12.36 4.53
N HIS A 372 19.21 11.06 4.80
CA HIS A 372 19.51 10.55 6.13
C HIS A 372 20.93 9.99 6.18
N VAL A 373 21.72 10.51 7.11
CA VAL A 373 23.14 10.18 7.29
C VAL A 373 23.34 9.57 8.67
N LYS A 374 24.08 8.47 8.73
CA LYS A 374 24.32 7.73 9.97
C LYS A 374 25.74 7.17 10.00
N ASP A 375 26.50 7.48 11.05
CA ASP A 375 27.86 6.96 11.23
C ASP A 375 28.19 6.72 12.71
N ASN A 376 29.25 5.98 12.99
CA ASN A 376 29.81 5.86 14.34
C ASN A 376 30.66 7.08 14.69
N ASP A 377 31.41 7.61 13.73
CA ASP A 377 32.33 8.71 13.96
C ASP A 377 31.64 10.07 13.80
N PRO A 378 32.04 11.10 14.57
CA PRO A 378 31.52 12.44 14.39
C PRO A 378 31.77 13.00 12.99
N PHE A 379 30.71 13.58 12.40
CA PHE A 379 30.81 14.29 11.12
C PHE A 379 31.62 15.59 11.27
N ARG A 380 32.69 15.72 10.50
CA ARG A 380 33.54 16.91 10.45
C ARG A 380 33.07 17.91 9.40
N HIS A 381 33.60 19.13 9.42
CA HIS A 381 33.21 20.19 8.48
C HIS A 381 33.31 19.74 7.00
N GLU A 382 34.34 18.97 6.64
CA GLU A 382 34.55 18.47 5.28
C GLU A 382 33.46 17.51 4.82
N PHE A 383 32.74 16.87 5.74
CA PHE A 383 31.55 16.08 5.41
C PHE A 383 30.42 17.00 4.92
N PHE A 384 30.13 18.09 5.63
CA PHE A 384 29.06 19.02 5.27
C PHE A 384 29.34 19.76 3.97
N VAL A 385 30.61 20.10 3.70
CA VAL A 385 31.03 20.66 2.41
C VAL A 385 30.71 19.69 1.28
N ARG A 386 31.03 18.39 1.46
CA ARG A 386 30.69 17.36 0.48
C ARG A 386 29.18 17.18 0.32
N ILE A 387 28.39 17.25 1.40
CA ILE A 387 26.93 17.23 1.29
C ILE A 387 26.42 18.37 0.41
N ALA A 388 26.88 19.61 0.65
CA ALA A 388 26.44 20.76 -0.12
C ALA A 388 26.79 20.64 -1.63
N GLN A 389 27.94 20.06 -1.95
CA GLN A 389 28.37 19.85 -3.34
C GLN A 389 27.63 18.69 -4.02
N SER A 390 27.38 17.60 -3.27
CA SER A 390 26.77 16.39 -3.81
C SER A 390 25.26 16.43 -3.88
N PHE A 391 24.57 17.28 -3.10
CA PHE A 391 23.11 17.27 -2.99
C PHE A 391 22.52 18.67 -3.26
N PRO A 392 22.54 19.15 -4.52
CA PRO A 392 22.15 20.53 -4.85
C PRO A 392 20.67 20.85 -4.59
N LEU A 393 19.79 19.83 -4.55
CA LEU A 393 18.35 19.99 -4.30
C LEU A 393 17.92 19.56 -2.88
N LEU A 394 18.87 19.40 -1.96
CA LEU A 394 18.58 18.90 -0.62
C LEU A 394 17.66 19.87 0.15
N LYS A 395 16.48 19.38 0.55
CA LYS A 395 15.51 20.12 1.38
C LYS A 395 15.58 19.68 2.84
N TYR A 396 15.84 18.40 3.07
CA TYR A 396 15.82 17.80 4.40
C TYR A 396 17.09 17.00 4.66
N LEU A 397 17.83 17.36 5.70
CA LEU A 397 19.00 16.62 6.17
C LEU A 397 18.76 16.11 7.58
N ARG A 398 18.86 14.79 7.77
CA ARG A 398 18.83 14.14 9.08
C ARG A 398 20.17 13.46 9.34
N ILE A 399 20.81 13.79 10.45
CA ILE A 399 22.14 13.28 10.81
C ILE A 399 22.07 12.54 12.15
N TYR A 400 22.77 11.41 12.24
CA TYR A 400 22.83 10.60 13.46
C TYR A 400 24.24 10.03 13.70
N ASN A 401 24.79 10.23 14.91
CA ASN A 401 26.00 9.57 15.36
C ASN A 401 25.66 8.45 16.34
N VAL A 402 26.17 7.24 16.12
CA VAL A 402 25.84 6.07 16.95
C VAL A 402 26.69 6.01 18.22
N ARG A 403 27.97 6.38 18.16
CA ARG A 403 28.85 6.46 19.35
C ARG A 403 28.94 7.92 19.81
N SER A 404 28.12 8.32 20.77
CA SER A 404 28.33 9.58 21.49
C SER A 404 29.44 9.38 22.53
N SER A 405 30.71 9.42 22.14
CA SER A 405 31.80 9.52 23.11
C SER A 405 31.90 10.96 23.62
N LEU A 406 31.07 11.31 24.60
CA LEU A 406 31.43 12.30 25.61
C LEU A 406 32.21 11.58 26.72
N PRO A 407 33.38 12.07 27.16
CA PRO A 407 34.07 11.54 28.33
C PRO A 407 33.21 11.74 29.57
N VAL A 408 33.11 10.70 30.40
CA VAL A 408 32.23 10.57 31.58
C VAL A 408 32.81 11.31 32.80
N ASP A 409 33.26 12.55 32.67
CA ASP A 409 33.83 13.29 33.82
C ASP A 409 33.00 14.49 34.30
N LEU A 410 31.83 14.76 33.72
CA LEU A 410 30.94 15.83 34.21
C LEU A 410 29.47 15.49 34.06
N MET A 411 28.95 14.44 34.71
CA MET A 411 27.51 14.35 35.03
C MET A 411 27.24 13.43 36.22
N THR A 412 26.63 13.98 37.27
CA THR A 412 25.78 13.23 38.19
C THR A 412 24.33 13.71 38.07
N PHE A 413 23.51 12.79 37.55
CA PHE A 413 22.04 12.70 37.54
C PHE A 413 21.24 13.71 36.67
N SER A 414 20.15 13.33 35.99
CA SER A 414 19.30 12.12 36.12
C SER A 414 18.84 11.58 34.78
N SER A 415 18.40 10.31 34.82
CA SER A 415 17.61 9.63 33.79
C SER A 415 16.44 10.47 33.28
N ASP A 416 16.10 10.23 32.01
CA ASP A 416 15.07 10.84 31.16
C ASP A 416 15.58 11.98 30.26
N ASN A 417 15.51 11.73 28.95
CA ASN A 417 15.81 12.61 27.81
C ASN A 417 17.26 12.70 27.30
N CYS A 418 17.58 11.87 26.31
CA CYS A 418 18.55 12.21 25.26
C CYS A 418 17.86 12.18 23.89
N GLN A 419 16.90 13.09 23.68
CA GLN A 419 16.50 13.55 22.36
C GLN A 419 17.22 14.88 22.10
N LEU A 420 18.37 14.83 21.45
CA LEU A 420 18.96 16.01 20.80
C LEU A 420 18.74 15.84 19.29
N TYR A 421 17.54 16.21 18.84
CA TYR A 421 17.28 16.40 17.42
C TYR A 421 17.86 17.75 16.99
N SER A 422 18.80 17.73 16.05
CA SER A 422 19.08 18.93 15.26
C SER A 422 18.55 18.68 13.85
N THR A 423 17.45 19.37 13.53
CA THR A 423 17.00 19.53 12.15
C THR A 423 17.69 20.78 11.63
N ILE A 424 18.58 20.63 10.65
CA ILE A 424 19.18 21.77 9.94
C ILE A 424 18.39 21.94 8.65
N GLU A 425 17.57 22.98 8.58
CA GLU A 425 16.95 23.42 7.33
C GLU A 425 17.98 24.21 6.53
N TYR A 426 18.28 23.77 5.31
CA TYR A 426 19.15 24.51 4.42
C TYR A 426 18.32 25.59 3.70
N PRO A 427 18.71 26.88 3.77
CA PRO A 427 18.06 27.91 2.97
C PRO A 427 18.30 27.64 1.48
N GLN A 428 17.24 27.79 0.68
CA GLN A 428 17.35 27.75 -0.78
C GLN A 428 18.35 28.82 -1.24
N SER A 429 19.49 28.38 -1.77
CA SER A 429 20.38 29.27 -2.51
C SER A 429 19.72 29.59 -3.84
N ASN A 430 19.16 30.79 -3.95
CA ASN A 430 18.76 31.39 -5.21
C ASN A 430 20.01 31.54 -6.09
N TYR A 431 20.17 30.68 -7.09
CA TYR A 431 21.07 30.91 -8.21
C TYR A 431 20.24 31.16 -9.46
N THR A 432 20.23 32.43 -9.87
CA THR A 432 19.94 32.92 -11.23
C THR A 432 20.96 32.42 -12.23
#